data_AF-A0A8J3WRF1-F1
#
_entry.id   AF-A0A8J3WRF1-F1
#
_cell.length_a   1.000
_cell.length_b   1.000
_cell.length_c   1.000
_cell.angle_alpha   90.00
_cell.angle_beta   90.00
_cell.angle_gamma   90.00
#
_symmetry.space_group_name_H-M   'P 1'
#
loop_
_entity.id
_entity.type
_entity.pdbx_description
1 polymer ?
#
loop_
_entity_poly.entity_id
_entity_poly.type
_entity_poly.pdbx_seq_one_letter_code
_entity_poly.pdbx_strand_id
1 'polypeptide(L)'
;MRRKLARMTIGKALHFGFAVVTVLLLLPAVTSAWYLWQSSNAVSHFAETGMPASELTGEIDGLMNKYRKEQWEYLALPADDEERVPTVESMAEEDAEMKSLFAGLRKLALDEEHLAALTGYEKNWNDYVRVTGPLAELADAGDIAAARATFDTGAGGELWDGLKDGLKTLRALDAQDSAESRDEARLDVIIGFSVLGVLLILAVAVALAVRRILAQRISTGLRSLSVAADGIARGDLDQRVETTSDDEISEVAASFERMVEYLNTMAGVSQRMAEGDLAVDAAPKSQDDRLGQAFSAMVTTLNDSIGQVRSSAGALDTASRELSGVSDGVRTAAGEVVGNAQRQVGLVDEAQRAARQTSGLVDEGIGTVQQLADVMRDLDGKSARIGDIVETIARIAGQTNLLALNASIEAARAGVHGSGFAVVAGEVRTLAEESSKAAQSIADVVSEIQQTSAEAVQVVDQHARGAFERIAGGTTTLRTALDEVGSFAGANMASTERMAAATDAVTASVRQLSATADRLREITGRFRT
;
A
#
# COMPACT_ATOMS: atom_id res chain seq x y z
N MET A 1 -13.42 35.81 34.53
CA MET A 1 -13.07 35.79 33.09
C MET A 1 -12.48 34.45 32.61
N ARG A 2 -11.42 33.90 33.25
CA ARG A 2 -10.75 32.66 32.83
C ARG A 2 -11.68 31.45 32.55
N ARG A 3 -12.68 31.17 33.40
CA ARG A 3 -13.62 30.04 33.22
C ARG A 3 -14.63 30.25 32.08
N LYS A 4 -15.08 31.48 31.82
CA LYS A 4 -16.01 31.77 30.71
C LYS A 4 -15.28 31.71 29.35
N LEU A 5 -14.08 32.27 29.28
CA LEU A 5 -13.20 32.13 28.11
C LEU A 5 -12.80 30.67 27.85
N ALA A 6 -12.80 29.80 28.86
CA ALA A 6 -12.49 28.36 28.73
C ALA A 6 -13.50 27.54 27.95
N ARG A 7 -14.75 27.99 27.85
CA ARG A 7 -15.82 27.26 27.17
C ARG A 7 -16.24 27.92 25.85
N MET A 8 -15.49 28.92 25.41
CA MET A 8 -15.76 29.62 24.17
C MET A 8 -14.93 28.96 23.07
N THR A 9 -15.56 28.78 21.92
CA THR A 9 -14.87 28.42 20.68
C THR A 9 -13.76 29.42 20.39
N ILE A 10 -12.67 28.98 19.73
CA ILE A 10 -11.49 29.80 19.44
C ILE A 10 -11.90 31.08 18.72
N GLY A 11 -12.78 30.97 17.72
CA GLY A 11 -13.29 32.15 17.00
C GLY A 11 -13.96 33.17 17.94
N LYS A 12 -14.84 32.71 18.84
CA LYS A 12 -15.51 33.59 19.81
C LYS A 12 -14.53 34.19 20.81
N ALA A 13 -13.54 33.41 21.28
CA ALA A 13 -12.51 33.90 22.19
C ALA A 13 -11.61 34.96 21.53
N LEU A 14 -11.29 34.80 20.24
CA LEU A 14 -10.52 35.76 19.46
C LEU A 14 -11.28 37.07 19.30
N HIS A 15 -12.52 37.01 18.81
CA HIS A 15 -13.38 38.19 18.64
C HIS A 15 -13.60 38.93 19.97
N PHE A 16 -13.87 38.20 21.05
CA PHE A 16 -14.04 38.79 22.37
C PHE A 16 -12.74 39.44 22.88
N GLY A 17 -11.59 38.78 22.71
CA GLY A 17 -10.28 39.32 23.07
C GLY A 17 -9.96 40.62 22.34
N PHE A 18 -10.15 40.65 21.02
CA PHE A 18 -9.98 41.86 20.21
C PHE A 18 -10.97 42.95 20.60
N ALA A 19 -12.26 42.63 20.80
CA ALA A 19 -13.25 43.61 21.22
C ALA A 19 -12.90 44.28 22.56
N VAL A 20 -12.44 43.50 23.55
CA VAL A 20 -11.99 44.03 24.85
C VAL A 20 -10.80 44.98 24.68
N VAL A 21 -9.80 44.60 23.88
CA VAL A 21 -8.63 45.46 23.63
C VAL A 21 -9.03 46.74 22.88
N THR A 22 -9.89 46.64 21.87
CA THR A 22 -10.39 47.82 21.14
C THR A 22 -11.14 48.78 22.05
N VAL A 23 -12.05 48.28 22.91
CA VAL A 23 -12.75 49.13 23.88
C VAL A 23 -11.78 49.80 24.85
N LEU A 24 -10.78 49.06 25.36
CA LEU A 24 -9.76 49.60 26.25
C LEU A 24 -8.87 50.66 25.57
N LEU A 25 -8.69 50.61 24.26
CA LEU A 25 -7.96 51.64 23.49
C LEU A 25 -8.82 52.88 23.20
N LEU A 26 -10.14 52.74 23.11
CA LEU A 26 -11.06 53.87 22.90
C LEU A 26 -11.27 54.70 24.17
N LEU A 27 -11.22 54.09 25.36
CA LEU A 27 -11.38 54.79 26.64
C LEU A 27 -10.37 55.95 26.84
N PRO A 28 -9.05 55.77 26.59
CA PRO A 28 -8.06 56.85 26.54
C PRO A 28 -8.45 58.03 25.64
N ALA A 29 -8.99 57.75 24.45
CA ALA A 29 -9.36 58.80 23.50
C ALA A 29 -10.54 59.64 24.00
N VAL A 30 -11.58 58.98 24.53
CA VAL A 30 -12.76 59.66 25.09
C VAL A 30 -12.40 60.47 26.33
N THR A 31 -11.61 59.88 27.25
CA THR A 31 -11.17 60.56 28.47
C THR A 31 -10.25 61.75 28.17
N SER A 32 -9.31 61.60 27.24
CA SER A 32 -8.43 62.71 26.80
C SER A 32 -9.24 63.85 26.18
N ALA A 33 -10.22 63.53 25.33
CA ALA A 33 -11.11 64.55 24.74
C ALA A 33 -11.91 65.30 25.81
N TRP A 34 -12.37 64.61 26.86
CA TRP A 34 -13.08 65.22 27.98
C TRP A 34 -12.21 66.18 28.80
N TYR A 35 -11.00 65.77 29.19
CA TYR A 35 -10.06 66.66 29.92
C TYR A 35 -9.58 67.84 29.07
N LEU A 36 -9.36 67.64 27.76
CA LEU A 36 -9.02 68.74 26.84
C LEU A 36 -10.17 69.74 26.74
N TRP A 37 -11.41 69.27 26.66
CA TRP A 37 -12.59 70.14 26.65
C TRP A 37 -12.71 70.93 27.96
N GLN A 38 -12.54 70.29 29.10
CA GLN A 38 -12.60 70.96 30.41
C GLN A 38 -11.48 72.01 30.57
N SER A 39 -10.24 71.64 30.23
CA SER A 39 -9.10 72.57 30.26
C SER A 39 -9.28 73.75 29.30
N SER A 40 -9.88 73.52 28.13
CA SER A 40 -10.21 74.60 27.19
C SER A 40 -11.16 75.62 27.79
N ASN A 41 -12.12 75.20 28.63
CA ASN A 41 -13.05 76.14 29.26
C ASN A 41 -12.35 77.07 30.26
N ALA A 42 -11.43 76.55 31.08
CA ALA A 42 -10.64 77.37 32.03
C ALA A 42 -9.73 78.37 31.29
N VAL A 43 -9.12 77.94 30.19
CA VAL A 43 -8.32 78.83 29.33
C VAL A 43 -9.19 79.90 28.66
N SER A 44 -10.38 79.54 28.18
CA SER A 44 -11.34 80.49 27.63
C SER A 44 -11.81 81.51 28.67
N HIS A 45 -12.10 81.11 29.91
CA HIS A 45 -12.49 82.03 30.97
C HIS A 45 -11.37 83.05 31.29
N PHE A 46 -10.13 82.58 31.39
CA PHE A 46 -8.98 83.46 31.57
C PHE A 46 -8.79 84.44 30.40
N ALA A 47 -9.01 83.99 29.15
CA ALA A 47 -8.84 84.82 27.96
C ALA A 47 -10.00 85.82 27.73
N GLU A 48 -11.24 85.44 28.05
CA GLU A 48 -12.45 86.24 27.79
C GLU A 48 -12.85 87.13 28.97
N THR A 49 -12.51 86.75 30.20
CA THR A 49 -12.87 87.49 31.43
C THR A 49 -11.63 88.01 32.15
N GLY A 50 -10.71 87.13 32.56
CA GLY A 50 -9.59 87.51 33.43
C GLY A 50 -8.60 88.51 32.81
N MET A 51 -8.18 88.29 31.55
CA MET A 51 -7.29 89.22 30.84
C MET A 51 -7.95 90.59 30.61
N PRO A 52 -9.16 90.70 30.01
CA PRO A 52 -9.84 91.99 29.84
C PRO A 52 -10.16 92.70 31.16
N ALA A 53 -10.51 91.95 32.22
CA ALA A 53 -10.76 92.54 33.53
C ALA A 53 -9.50 93.23 34.07
N SER A 54 -8.36 92.53 34.05
CA SER A 54 -7.09 93.08 34.49
C SER A 54 -6.64 94.29 33.65
N GLU A 55 -6.88 94.27 32.34
CA GLU A 55 -6.59 95.40 31.44
C GLU A 55 -7.44 96.63 31.78
N LEU A 56 -8.77 96.46 31.88
CA LEU A 56 -9.70 97.54 32.22
C LEU A 56 -9.48 98.08 33.64
N THR A 57 -9.23 97.23 34.63
CA THR A 57 -8.85 97.67 35.98
C THR A 57 -7.50 98.42 35.97
N GLY A 58 -6.59 98.03 35.06
CA GLY A 58 -5.36 98.76 34.78
C GLY A 58 -5.60 100.16 34.22
N GLU A 59 -6.50 100.28 33.25
CA GLU A 59 -6.91 101.57 32.67
C GLU A 59 -7.61 102.45 33.72
N ILE A 60 -8.50 101.89 34.55
CA ILE A 60 -9.16 102.59 35.66
C ILE A 60 -8.13 103.22 36.61
N ASP A 61 -7.07 102.49 36.97
CA ASP A 61 -5.99 103.04 37.81
C ASP A 61 -5.29 104.22 37.12
N GLY A 62 -4.96 104.06 35.83
CA GLY A 62 -4.34 105.10 35.03
C GLY A 62 -5.18 106.37 35.00
N LEU A 63 -6.47 106.22 34.70
CA LEU A 63 -7.44 107.30 34.57
C LEU A 63 -7.74 107.98 35.91
N MET A 64 -7.88 107.19 36.98
CA MET A 64 -8.06 107.68 38.34
C MET A 64 -6.89 108.59 38.76
N ASN A 65 -5.66 108.15 38.52
CA ASN A 65 -4.47 108.93 38.84
C ASN A 65 -4.30 110.15 37.91
N LYS A 66 -4.69 110.04 36.64
CA LYS A 66 -4.69 111.16 35.69
C LYS A 66 -5.65 112.26 36.15
N TYR A 67 -6.89 111.90 36.50
CA TYR A 67 -7.89 112.83 37.02
C TYR A 67 -7.43 113.54 38.30
N ARG A 68 -6.87 112.79 39.26
CA ARG A 68 -6.32 113.37 40.50
C ARG A 68 -5.16 114.32 40.21
N LYS A 69 -4.31 113.99 39.23
CA LYS A 69 -3.19 114.84 38.80
C LYS A 69 -3.71 116.12 38.15
N GLU A 70 -4.70 116.05 37.27
CA GLU A 70 -5.30 117.21 36.60
C GLU A 70 -5.96 118.16 37.61
N GLN A 71 -6.62 117.63 38.64
CA GLN A 71 -7.12 118.43 39.78
C GLN A 71 -5.99 119.15 40.53
N TRP A 72 -4.86 118.47 40.72
CA TRP A 72 -3.69 119.07 41.37
C TRP A 72 -3.03 120.14 40.49
N GLU A 73 -2.90 119.89 39.19
CA GLU A 73 -2.41 120.86 38.20
C GLU A 73 -3.31 122.09 38.16
N TYR A 74 -4.63 121.92 38.12
CA TYR A 74 -5.59 123.02 38.15
C TYR A 74 -5.41 123.93 39.38
N LEU A 75 -5.19 123.35 40.57
CA LEU A 75 -4.92 124.10 41.79
C LEU A 75 -3.56 124.83 41.78
N ALA A 76 -2.61 124.37 40.98
CA ALA A 76 -1.28 124.95 40.86
C ALA A 76 -1.19 126.08 39.80
N LEU A 77 -2.13 126.11 38.84
CA LEU A 77 -2.21 127.15 37.81
C LEU A 77 -2.64 128.51 38.39
N PRO A 78 -2.11 129.64 37.88
CA PRO A 78 -2.60 130.99 38.18
C PRO A 78 -4.10 131.17 37.87
N ALA A 79 -4.76 132.13 38.55
CA ALA A 79 -6.20 132.37 38.42
C ALA A 79 -6.67 132.82 37.02
N ASP A 80 -5.75 133.36 36.22
CA ASP A 80 -5.95 133.89 34.88
C ASP A 80 -5.36 133.01 33.78
N ASP A 81 -4.91 131.80 34.11
CA ASP A 81 -4.26 130.89 33.16
C ASP A 81 -5.26 130.31 32.14
N GLU A 82 -4.94 130.43 30.85
CA GLU A 82 -5.76 129.93 29.75
C GLU A 82 -5.89 128.39 29.78
N GLU A 83 -4.99 127.66 30.46
CA GLU A 83 -5.06 126.20 30.60
C GLU A 83 -6.15 125.71 31.56
N ARG A 84 -6.76 126.58 32.40
CA ARG A 84 -7.80 126.15 33.35
C ARG A 84 -9.06 125.59 32.68
N VAL A 85 -9.54 126.21 31.60
CA VAL A 85 -10.73 125.76 30.86
C VAL A 85 -10.53 124.37 30.24
N PRO A 86 -9.48 124.11 29.44
CA PRO A 86 -9.26 122.78 28.86
C PRO A 86 -8.97 121.70 29.91
N THR A 87 -8.40 122.03 31.08
CA THR A 87 -8.24 121.05 32.18
C THR A 87 -9.59 120.59 32.73
N VAL A 88 -10.57 121.49 32.91
CA VAL A 88 -11.91 121.11 33.39
C VAL A 88 -12.67 120.28 32.34
N GLU A 89 -12.52 120.61 31.05
CA GLU A 89 -13.08 119.80 29.96
C GLU A 89 -12.45 118.40 29.91
N SER A 90 -11.12 118.31 30.01
CA SER A 90 -10.38 117.04 30.09
C SER A 90 -10.85 116.16 31.26
N MET A 91 -11.01 116.74 32.46
CA MET A 91 -11.55 116.03 33.61
C MET A 91 -12.98 115.51 33.36
N ALA A 92 -13.84 116.26 32.67
CA ALA A 92 -15.18 115.81 32.34
C ALA A 92 -15.16 114.64 31.32
N GLU A 93 -14.26 114.67 30.34
CA GLU A 93 -14.02 113.57 29.41
C GLU A 93 -13.51 112.32 30.13
N GLU A 94 -12.59 112.48 31.08
CA GLU A 94 -12.05 111.39 31.90
C GLU A 94 -13.11 110.73 32.79
N ASP A 95 -14.02 111.49 33.41
CA ASP A 95 -15.15 110.92 34.15
C ASP A 95 -16.09 110.12 33.22
N ALA A 96 -16.31 110.61 32.00
CA ALA A 96 -17.10 109.89 31.01
C ALA A 96 -16.40 108.59 30.55
N GLU A 97 -15.08 108.63 30.34
CA GLU A 97 -14.26 107.47 30.00
C GLU A 97 -14.23 106.46 31.17
N MET A 98 -14.08 106.92 32.41
CA MET A 98 -14.17 106.07 33.61
C MET A 98 -15.50 105.32 33.68
N LYS A 99 -16.62 105.99 33.40
CA LYS A 99 -17.94 105.33 33.33
C LYS A 99 -18.04 104.32 32.21
N SER A 100 -17.37 104.56 31.07
CA SER A 100 -17.25 103.59 29.98
C SER A 100 -16.46 102.36 30.43
N LEU A 101 -15.37 102.53 31.19
CA LEU A 101 -14.59 101.43 31.74
C LEU A 101 -15.40 100.59 32.74
N PHE A 102 -16.19 101.22 33.61
CA PHE A 102 -17.12 100.49 34.49
C PHE A 102 -18.16 99.69 33.70
N ALA A 103 -18.70 100.26 32.62
CA ALA A 103 -19.61 99.55 31.73
C ALA A 103 -18.90 98.40 30.97
N GLY A 104 -17.62 98.55 30.64
CA GLY A 104 -16.76 97.52 30.07
C GLY A 104 -16.60 96.34 31.01
N LEU A 105 -16.20 96.59 32.26
CA LEU A 105 -16.06 95.55 33.28
C LEU A 105 -17.38 94.81 33.54
N ARG A 106 -18.52 95.50 33.56
CA ARG A 106 -19.84 94.86 33.73
C ARG A 106 -20.27 93.94 32.59
N LYS A 107 -19.68 94.08 31.40
CA LYS A 107 -19.97 93.19 30.28
C LYS A 107 -19.20 91.87 30.38
N LEU A 108 -18.17 91.82 31.22
CA LEU A 108 -17.41 90.61 31.49
C LEU A 108 -18.20 89.71 32.45
N ALA A 109 -17.95 88.40 32.37
CA ALA A 109 -18.60 87.42 33.23
C ALA A 109 -17.93 87.36 34.62
N LEU A 110 -18.00 88.48 35.35
CA LEU A 110 -17.47 88.63 36.70
C LEU A 110 -18.37 87.92 37.72
N ASP A 111 -17.77 87.41 38.80
CA ASP A 111 -18.53 86.83 39.92
C ASP A 111 -19.27 87.90 40.75
N GLU A 112 -20.08 87.44 41.70
CA GLU A 112 -20.90 88.31 42.55
C GLU A 112 -20.05 89.24 43.43
N GLU A 113 -18.87 88.79 43.89
CA GLU A 113 -17.97 89.55 44.75
C GLU A 113 -17.27 90.68 43.97
N HIS A 114 -16.78 90.39 42.76
CA HIS A 114 -16.21 91.35 41.83
C HIS A 114 -17.24 92.40 41.42
N LEU A 115 -18.48 92.00 41.08
CA LEU A 115 -19.55 92.94 40.73
C LEU A 115 -19.92 93.85 41.90
N ALA A 116 -19.94 93.33 43.13
CA ALA A 116 -20.17 94.12 44.34
C ALA A 116 -19.04 95.13 44.58
N ALA A 117 -17.78 94.70 44.45
CA ALA A 117 -16.60 95.56 44.57
C ALA A 117 -16.60 96.67 43.51
N LEU A 118 -16.92 96.34 42.25
CA LEU A 118 -17.01 97.31 41.15
C LEU A 118 -18.11 98.34 41.40
N THR A 119 -19.27 97.89 41.87
CA THR A 119 -20.39 98.78 42.20
C THR A 119 -20.03 99.73 43.35
N GLY A 120 -19.32 99.22 44.37
CA GLY A 120 -18.78 100.03 45.46
C GLY A 120 -17.74 101.05 44.96
N TYR A 121 -16.83 100.63 44.10
CA TYR A 121 -15.80 101.49 43.51
C TYR A 121 -16.41 102.60 42.65
N GLU A 122 -17.35 102.28 41.78
CA GLU A 122 -18.06 103.27 40.95
C GLU A 122 -18.83 104.27 41.80
N LYS A 123 -19.49 103.81 42.88
CA LYS A 123 -20.15 104.73 43.80
C LYS A 123 -19.14 105.69 44.43
N ASN A 124 -18.01 105.18 44.90
CA ASN A 124 -16.95 106.01 45.49
C ASN A 124 -16.38 106.99 44.44
N TRP A 125 -16.25 106.59 43.18
CA TRP A 125 -15.80 107.45 42.09
C TRP A 125 -16.80 108.59 41.83
N ASN A 126 -18.09 108.26 41.68
CA ASN A 126 -19.13 109.26 41.48
C ASN A 126 -19.24 110.23 42.66
N ASP A 127 -19.10 109.72 43.89
CA ASP A 127 -19.08 110.53 45.10
C ASP A 127 -17.82 111.42 45.15
N TYR A 128 -16.66 110.90 44.73
CA TYR A 128 -15.40 111.63 44.63
C TYR A 128 -15.48 112.78 43.63
N VAL A 129 -15.95 112.52 42.41
CA VAL A 129 -16.16 113.54 41.36
C VAL A 129 -17.16 114.59 41.84
N ARG A 130 -18.25 114.19 42.51
CA ARG A 130 -19.24 115.14 43.04
C ARG A 130 -18.69 116.03 44.16
N VAL A 131 -17.94 115.46 45.09
CA VAL A 131 -17.36 116.19 46.24
C VAL A 131 -16.23 117.13 45.81
N THR A 132 -15.43 116.70 44.83
CA THR A 132 -14.33 117.49 44.28
C THR A 132 -14.75 118.39 43.11
N GLY A 133 -15.97 118.26 42.58
CA GLY A 133 -16.49 119.08 41.47
C GLY A 133 -16.44 120.60 41.70
N PRO A 134 -16.84 121.13 42.88
CA PRO A 134 -16.74 122.56 43.17
C PRO A 134 -15.30 123.10 43.31
N LEU A 135 -14.27 122.24 43.21
CA LEU A 135 -12.87 122.64 43.33
C LEU A 135 -12.49 123.74 42.35
N ALA A 136 -12.94 123.64 41.09
CA ALA A 136 -12.67 124.65 40.06
C ALA A 136 -13.33 125.99 40.41
N GLU A 137 -14.62 125.98 40.75
CA GLU A 137 -15.38 127.18 41.13
C GLU A 137 -14.80 127.88 42.37
N LEU A 138 -14.38 127.12 43.38
CA LEU A 138 -13.75 127.65 44.60
C LEU A 138 -12.38 128.27 44.32
N ALA A 139 -11.59 127.64 43.45
CA ALA A 139 -10.27 128.13 43.07
C ALA A 139 -10.34 129.37 42.16
N ASP A 140 -11.32 129.46 41.26
CA ASP A 140 -11.60 130.65 40.44
C ASP A 140 -12.15 131.82 41.28
N ALA A 141 -12.92 131.53 42.34
CA ALA A 141 -13.38 132.53 43.31
C ALA A 141 -12.26 133.04 44.25
N GLY A 142 -11.04 132.50 44.15
CA GLY A 142 -9.88 132.89 44.94
C GLY A 142 -9.76 132.20 46.31
N ASP A 143 -10.67 131.28 46.66
CA ASP A 143 -10.63 130.51 47.92
C ASP A 143 -9.84 129.20 47.75
N ILE A 144 -8.53 129.35 47.51
CA ILE A 144 -7.61 128.23 47.31
C ILE A 144 -7.54 127.34 48.57
N ALA A 145 -7.74 127.91 49.76
CA ALA A 145 -7.73 127.14 51.00
C ALA A 145 -8.92 126.17 51.07
N ALA A 146 -10.14 126.63 50.72
CA ALA A 146 -11.31 125.77 50.63
C ALA A 146 -11.18 124.73 49.51
N ALA A 147 -10.68 125.11 48.34
CA ALA A 147 -10.44 124.20 47.22
C ALA A 147 -9.42 123.11 47.55
N ARG A 148 -8.37 123.45 48.32
CA ARG A 148 -7.38 122.46 48.78
C ARG A 148 -7.91 121.56 49.89
N ALA A 149 -8.84 122.05 50.71
CA ALA A 149 -9.52 121.25 51.73
C ALA A 149 -10.48 120.22 51.11
N THR A 150 -11.19 120.58 50.02
CA THR A 150 -12.04 119.62 49.28
C THR A 150 -11.20 118.58 48.54
N PHE A 151 -9.98 118.92 48.13
CA PHE A 151 -9.03 117.99 47.49
C PHE A 151 -8.31 117.05 48.49
N ASP A 152 -7.61 117.58 49.51
CA ASP A 152 -6.54 116.86 50.21
C ASP A 152 -6.87 116.40 51.63
N THR A 153 -7.51 117.25 52.45
CA THR A 153 -7.60 117.06 53.92
C THR A 153 -9.01 116.89 54.46
N GLY A 154 -10.04 116.94 53.59
CA GLY A 154 -11.45 116.70 53.91
C GLY A 154 -12.02 115.48 53.17
N ALA A 155 -13.33 115.52 52.87
CA ALA A 155 -14.07 114.40 52.28
C ALA A 155 -13.48 113.88 50.95
N GLY A 156 -12.83 114.73 50.14
CA GLY A 156 -12.16 114.28 48.91
C GLY A 156 -10.89 113.47 49.16
N GLY A 157 -10.16 113.74 50.24
CA GLY A 157 -9.00 112.93 50.65
C GLY A 157 -9.42 111.53 51.12
N GLU A 158 -10.47 111.45 51.95
CA GLU A 158 -11.03 110.17 52.39
C GLU A 158 -11.59 109.33 51.22
N LEU A 159 -12.29 109.97 50.28
CA LEU A 159 -12.79 109.30 49.08
C LEU A 159 -11.64 108.86 48.15
N TRP A 160 -10.55 109.62 48.07
CA TRP A 160 -9.35 109.21 47.34
C TRP A 160 -8.67 107.98 47.94
N ASP A 161 -8.54 107.92 49.26
CA ASP A 161 -8.04 106.74 49.95
C ASP A 161 -8.98 105.53 49.74
N GLY A 162 -10.29 105.76 49.83
CA GLY A 162 -11.31 104.74 49.54
C GLY A 162 -11.30 104.26 48.08
N LEU A 163 -10.96 105.11 47.12
CA LEU A 163 -10.74 104.73 45.73
C LEU A 163 -9.50 103.86 45.60
N LYS A 164 -8.35 104.26 46.16
CA LYS A 164 -7.14 103.41 46.13
C LYS A 164 -7.37 102.04 46.75
N ASP A 165 -8.06 101.97 47.88
CA ASP A 165 -8.39 100.69 48.55
C ASP A 165 -9.40 99.86 47.75
N GLY A 166 -10.41 100.49 47.17
CA GLY A 166 -11.38 99.82 46.28
C GLY A 166 -10.70 99.26 45.02
N LEU A 167 -9.80 100.02 44.41
CA LEU A 167 -9.01 99.59 43.26
C LEU A 167 -8.06 98.44 43.60
N LYS A 168 -7.40 98.51 44.77
CA LYS A 168 -6.57 97.42 45.28
C LYS A 168 -7.40 96.15 45.48
N THR A 169 -8.65 96.29 45.93
CA THR A 169 -9.60 95.18 46.08
C THR A 169 -9.95 94.58 44.72
N LEU A 170 -10.32 95.41 43.74
CA LEU A 170 -10.61 94.96 42.36
C LEU A 170 -9.42 94.20 41.74
N ARG A 171 -8.20 94.74 41.87
CA ARG A 171 -6.98 94.05 41.37
C ARG A 171 -6.68 92.76 42.10
N ALA A 172 -6.96 92.69 43.40
CA ALA A 172 -6.76 91.47 44.18
C ALA A 172 -7.74 90.38 43.73
N LEU A 173 -8.99 90.77 43.45
CA LEU A 173 -10.02 89.89 42.91
C LEU A 173 -9.64 89.41 41.50
N ASP A 174 -9.25 90.30 40.57
CA ASP A 174 -8.80 89.92 39.22
C ASP A 174 -7.61 88.92 39.26
N ALA A 175 -6.67 89.16 40.18
CA ALA A 175 -5.51 88.30 40.38
C ALA A 175 -5.88 86.95 41.00
N GLN A 176 -6.88 86.93 41.90
CA GLN A 176 -7.40 85.71 42.50
C GLN A 176 -8.12 84.84 41.46
N ASP A 177 -9.07 85.41 40.71
CA ASP A 177 -9.80 84.71 39.65
C ASP A 177 -8.86 84.12 38.58
N SER A 178 -7.86 84.93 38.17
CA SER A 178 -6.80 84.48 37.26
C SER A 178 -5.94 83.37 37.83
N ALA A 179 -5.70 83.34 39.15
CA ALA A 179 -4.94 82.29 39.82
C ALA A 179 -5.77 81.00 39.94
N GLU A 180 -7.05 81.11 40.31
CA GLU A 180 -7.99 79.99 40.39
C GLU A 180 -8.14 79.30 39.03
N SER A 181 -8.40 80.07 37.96
CA SER A 181 -8.48 79.53 36.59
C SER A 181 -7.19 78.82 36.14
N ARG A 182 -6.01 79.31 36.54
CA ARG A 182 -4.73 78.68 36.22
C ARG A 182 -4.52 77.38 36.98
N ASP A 183 -4.85 77.35 38.26
CA ASP A 183 -4.69 76.17 39.09
C ASP A 183 -5.68 75.07 38.71
N GLU A 184 -6.93 75.43 38.37
CA GLU A 184 -7.90 74.50 37.78
C GLU A 184 -7.38 73.89 36.48
N ALA A 185 -6.92 74.72 35.53
CA ALA A 185 -6.37 74.24 34.26
C ALA A 185 -5.15 73.32 34.47
N ARG A 186 -4.27 73.63 35.42
CA ARG A 186 -3.10 72.81 35.76
C ARG A 186 -3.50 71.46 36.36
N LEU A 187 -4.44 71.47 37.32
CA LEU A 187 -4.92 70.25 37.96
C LEU A 187 -5.60 69.33 36.94
N ASP A 188 -6.45 69.87 36.07
CA ASP A 188 -7.11 69.11 35.00
C ASP A 188 -6.12 68.46 34.04
N VAL A 189 -5.05 69.17 33.65
CA VAL A 189 -3.98 68.63 32.81
C VAL A 189 -3.22 67.49 33.51
N ILE A 190 -2.84 67.67 34.78
CA ILE A 190 -2.09 66.65 35.54
C ILE A 190 -2.95 65.40 35.78
N ILE A 191 -4.20 65.58 36.20
CA ILE A 191 -5.15 64.48 36.41
C ILE A 191 -5.42 63.77 35.09
N GLY A 192 -5.65 64.52 34.00
CA GLY A 192 -5.86 63.98 32.66
C GLY A 192 -4.71 63.10 32.19
N PHE A 193 -3.45 63.56 32.30
CA PHE A 193 -2.28 62.75 31.94
C PHE A 193 -2.11 61.52 32.85
N SER A 194 -2.40 61.64 34.14
CA SER A 194 -2.30 60.53 35.09
C SER A 194 -3.31 59.43 34.79
N VAL A 195 -4.58 59.81 34.54
CA VAL A 195 -5.65 58.88 34.14
C VAL A 195 -5.32 58.22 32.80
N LEU A 196 -4.83 58.99 31.82
CA LEU A 196 -4.39 58.47 30.53
C LEU A 196 -3.28 57.42 30.68
N GLY A 197 -2.26 57.70 31.50
CA GLY A 197 -1.15 56.77 31.77
C GLY A 197 -1.62 55.46 32.39
N VAL A 198 -2.50 55.53 33.40
CA VAL A 198 -3.07 54.33 34.04
C VAL A 198 -3.91 53.50 33.06
N LEU A 199 -4.74 54.14 32.24
CA LEU A 199 -5.56 53.46 31.23
C LEU A 199 -4.69 52.77 30.17
N LEU A 200 -3.60 53.41 29.72
CA LEU A 200 -2.67 52.80 28.77
C LEU A 200 -1.95 51.59 29.36
N ILE A 201 -1.46 51.67 30.60
CA ILE A 201 -0.82 50.54 31.29
C ILE A 201 -1.81 49.37 31.42
N LEU A 202 -3.05 49.66 31.80
CA LEU A 202 -4.09 48.64 31.93
C LEU A 202 -4.43 48.00 30.58
N ALA A 203 -4.56 48.80 29.52
CA ALA A 203 -4.81 48.30 28.17
C ALA A 203 -3.70 47.35 27.70
N VAL A 204 -2.43 47.71 27.91
CA VAL A 204 -1.28 46.87 27.57
C VAL A 204 -1.26 45.58 28.41
N ALA A 205 -1.49 45.68 29.72
CA ALA A 205 -1.52 44.52 30.61
C ALA A 205 -2.61 43.51 30.21
N VAL A 206 -3.82 43.99 29.90
CA VAL A 206 -4.92 43.14 29.42
C VAL A 206 -4.61 42.53 28.07
N ALA A 207 -4.07 43.30 27.12
CA ALA A 207 -3.67 42.78 25.81
C ALA A 207 -2.63 41.66 25.92
N LEU A 208 -1.60 41.83 26.77
CA LEU A 208 -0.59 40.80 27.03
C LEU A 208 -1.18 39.55 27.70
N ALA A 209 -2.12 39.72 28.63
CA ALA A 209 -2.80 38.61 29.29
C ALA A 209 -3.68 37.81 28.31
N VAL A 210 -4.47 38.50 27.48
CA VAL A 210 -5.30 37.89 26.42
C VAL A 210 -4.41 37.14 25.43
N ARG A 211 -3.34 37.79 24.92
CA ARG A 211 -2.35 37.16 24.03
C ARG A 211 -1.79 35.86 24.63
N ARG A 212 -1.35 35.91 25.89
CA ARG A 212 -0.75 34.74 26.55
C ARG A 212 -1.76 33.60 26.69
N ILE A 213 -3.01 33.88 27.08
CA ILE A 213 -4.05 32.87 27.26
C ILE A 213 -4.41 32.21 25.92
N LEU A 214 -4.64 32.99 24.86
CA LEU A 214 -4.99 32.42 23.55
C LEU A 214 -3.82 31.65 22.93
N ALA A 215 -2.60 32.20 22.98
CA ALA A 215 -1.41 31.54 22.44
C ALA A 215 -1.16 30.20 23.13
N GLN A 216 -1.22 30.15 24.47
CA GLN A 216 -0.99 28.91 25.20
C GLN A 216 -2.02 27.83 24.86
N ARG A 217 -3.30 28.19 24.64
CA ARG A 217 -4.34 27.22 24.30
C ARG A 217 -4.20 26.66 22.89
N ILE A 218 -4.08 27.56 21.91
CA ILE A 218 -4.02 27.18 20.50
C ILE A 218 -2.72 26.42 20.22
N SER A 219 -1.58 26.94 20.65
CA SER A 219 -0.28 26.32 20.35
C SER A 219 -0.10 24.98 21.04
N THR A 220 -0.58 24.80 22.27
CA THR A 220 -0.43 23.51 22.98
C THR A 220 -1.29 22.43 22.34
N GLY A 221 -2.56 22.73 22.02
CA GLY A 221 -3.45 21.76 21.39
C GLY A 221 -3.06 21.39 19.96
N LEU A 222 -2.56 22.35 19.17
CA LEU A 222 -2.02 22.04 17.84
C LEU A 222 -0.73 21.23 17.91
N ARG A 223 0.11 21.47 18.92
CA ARG A 223 1.36 20.71 19.08
C ARG A 223 1.10 19.26 19.45
N SER A 224 0.12 18.97 20.32
CA SER A 224 -0.23 17.57 20.64
C SER A 224 -0.77 16.83 19.43
N LEU A 225 -1.65 17.45 18.64
CA LEU A 225 -2.11 16.90 17.36
C LEU A 225 -0.96 16.65 16.38
N SER A 226 -0.03 17.60 16.26
CA SER A 226 1.14 17.45 15.39
C SER A 226 2.06 16.31 15.83
N VAL A 227 2.27 16.12 17.13
CA VAL A 227 3.09 15.01 17.65
C VAL A 227 2.41 13.67 17.39
N ALA A 228 1.09 13.57 17.63
CA ALA A 228 0.33 12.37 17.34
C ALA A 228 0.35 12.03 15.84
N ALA A 229 0.22 13.03 14.97
CA ALA A 229 0.33 12.84 13.52
C ALA A 229 1.71 12.34 13.08
N ASP A 230 2.79 12.89 13.65
CA ASP A 230 4.16 12.44 13.38
C ASP A 230 4.43 11.04 13.94
N GLY A 231 3.80 10.67 15.05
CA GLY A 231 3.78 9.30 15.58
C GLY A 231 3.14 8.32 14.59
N ILE A 232 1.91 8.61 14.16
CA ILE A 232 1.18 7.77 13.18
C ILE A 232 1.96 7.66 11.87
N ALA A 233 2.55 8.75 11.38
CA ALA A 233 3.35 8.75 10.16
C ALA A 233 4.59 7.84 10.23
N ARG A 234 5.12 7.62 11.44
CA ARG A 234 6.22 6.68 11.71
C ARG A 234 5.75 5.25 12.01
N GLY A 235 4.44 4.99 11.97
CA GLY A 235 3.85 3.68 12.25
C GLY A 235 3.57 3.42 13.73
N ASP A 236 3.74 4.41 14.60
CA ASP A 236 3.33 4.32 16.01
C ASP A 236 1.84 4.66 16.12
N LEU A 237 1.02 3.64 16.39
CA LEU A 237 -0.43 3.77 16.52
C LEU A 237 -0.91 3.89 17.98
N ASP A 238 -0.01 3.83 18.98
CA ASP A 238 -0.36 4.07 20.39
C ASP A 238 -0.29 5.56 20.73
N GLN A 239 -0.91 6.38 19.88
CA GLN A 239 -0.96 7.83 20.04
C GLN A 239 -2.24 8.24 20.75
N ARG A 240 -2.10 9.01 21.83
CA ARG A 240 -3.24 9.59 22.56
C ARG A 240 -3.24 11.10 22.39
N VAL A 241 -4.36 11.65 21.94
CA VAL A 241 -4.55 13.09 21.81
C VAL A 241 -5.30 13.60 23.03
N GLU A 242 -4.59 13.82 24.14
CA GLU A 242 -5.20 14.42 25.32
C GLU A 242 -5.52 15.90 25.07
N THR A 243 -6.80 16.25 24.98
CA THR A 243 -7.24 17.65 24.95
C THR A 243 -7.92 18.05 26.24
N THR A 244 -7.45 19.14 26.85
CA THR A 244 -8.07 19.76 28.02
C THR A 244 -8.99 20.94 27.66
N SER A 245 -9.21 21.19 26.36
CA SER A 245 -10.03 22.30 25.86
C SER A 245 -11.40 21.79 25.43
N ASP A 246 -12.44 22.62 25.55
CA ASP A 246 -13.81 22.35 25.06
C ASP A 246 -14.10 23.21 23.82
N ASP A 247 -13.17 23.23 22.86
CA ASP A 247 -13.22 24.08 21.66
C ASP A 247 -13.01 23.26 20.37
N GLU A 248 -12.86 23.92 19.23
CA GLU A 248 -12.65 23.29 17.91
C GLU A 248 -11.44 22.34 17.88
N ILE A 249 -10.43 22.55 18.75
CA ILE A 249 -9.29 21.63 18.84
C ILE A 249 -9.71 20.28 19.43
N SER A 250 -10.66 20.27 20.36
CA SER A 250 -11.21 19.03 20.93
C SER A 250 -12.03 18.23 19.92
N GLU A 251 -12.75 18.92 19.03
CA GLU A 251 -13.48 18.26 17.94
C GLU A 251 -12.51 17.64 16.90
N VAL A 252 -11.43 18.35 16.58
CA VAL A 252 -10.35 17.82 15.73
C VAL A 252 -9.65 16.65 16.41
N ALA A 253 -9.37 16.73 17.71
CA ALA A 253 -8.78 15.64 18.48
C ALA A 253 -9.68 14.39 18.52
N ALA A 254 -10.97 14.54 18.75
CA ALA A 254 -11.92 13.43 18.69
C ALA A 254 -11.98 12.80 17.29
N SER A 255 -11.84 13.60 16.23
CA SER A 255 -11.73 13.07 14.86
C SER A 255 -10.41 12.33 14.64
N PHE A 256 -9.33 12.80 15.25
CA PHE A 256 -8.01 12.15 15.23
C PHE A 256 -8.02 10.81 15.98
N GLU A 257 -8.69 10.75 17.13
CA GLU A 257 -8.88 9.51 17.89
C GLU A 257 -9.63 8.45 17.08
N ARG A 258 -10.73 8.82 16.40
CA ARG A 258 -11.44 7.91 15.49
C ARG A 258 -10.56 7.38 14.36
N MET A 259 -9.66 8.23 13.84
CA MET A 259 -8.70 7.82 12.82
C MET A 259 -7.66 6.82 13.38
N VAL A 260 -7.12 7.10 14.57
CA VAL A 260 -6.17 6.21 15.28
C VAL A 260 -6.82 4.87 15.61
N GLU A 261 -8.06 4.87 16.10
CA GLU A 261 -8.83 3.66 16.39
C GLU A 261 -9.04 2.82 15.13
N TYR A 262 -9.40 3.47 14.01
CA TYR A 262 -9.55 2.80 12.73
C TYR A 262 -8.23 2.18 12.24
N LEU A 263 -7.11 2.92 12.31
CA LEU A 263 -5.79 2.40 11.94
C LEU A 263 -5.36 1.23 12.84
N ASN A 264 -5.58 1.32 14.16
CA ASN A 264 -5.35 0.22 15.10
C ASN A 264 -6.19 -1.01 14.77
N THR A 265 -7.47 -0.82 14.40
CA THR A 265 -8.34 -1.92 13.96
C THR A 265 -7.74 -2.62 12.74
N MET A 266 -7.31 -1.86 11.73
CA MET A 266 -6.70 -2.43 10.51
C MET A 266 -5.36 -3.10 10.78
N ALA A 267 -4.53 -2.55 11.68
CA ALA A 267 -3.30 -3.19 12.13
C ALA A 267 -3.59 -4.52 12.84
N GLY A 268 -4.62 -4.57 13.68
CA GLY A 268 -5.07 -5.80 14.33
C GLY A 268 -5.60 -6.85 13.34
N VAL A 269 -6.34 -6.43 12.31
CA VAL A 269 -6.75 -7.31 11.20
C VAL A 269 -5.51 -7.89 10.50
N SER A 270 -4.55 -7.04 10.12
CA SER A 270 -3.31 -7.46 9.48
C SER A 270 -2.49 -8.42 10.36
N GLN A 271 -2.44 -8.20 11.67
CA GLN A 271 -1.73 -9.07 12.60
C GLN A 271 -2.40 -10.44 12.69
N ARG A 272 -3.73 -10.49 12.84
CA ARG A 272 -4.49 -11.76 12.85
C ARG A 272 -4.30 -12.55 11.56
N MET A 273 -4.32 -11.87 10.41
CA MET A 273 -4.03 -12.51 9.11
C MET A 273 -2.61 -13.11 9.07
N ALA A 274 -1.61 -12.39 9.58
CA ALA A 274 -0.24 -12.88 9.65
C ALA A 274 -0.08 -14.07 10.61
N GLU A 275 -0.89 -14.13 11.67
CA GLU A 275 -0.99 -15.25 12.60
C GLU A 275 -1.81 -16.44 12.02
N GLY A 276 -2.37 -16.29 10.82
CA GLY A 276 -3.11 -17.33 10.09
C GLY A 276 -4.62 -17.32 10.35
N ASP A 277 -5.15 -16.33 11.06
CA ASP A 277 -6.59 -16.17 11.28
C ASP A 277 -7.23 -15.37 10.15
N LEU A 278 -7.76 -16.08 9.16
CA LEU A 278 -8.47 -15.56 7.99
C LEU A 278 -9.99 -15.50 8.21
N ALA A 279 -10.49 -15.87 9.39
CA ALA A 279 -11.88 -15.67 9.81
C ALA A 279 -12.08 -14.28 10.43
N VAL A 280 -11.09 -13.39 10.31
CA VAL A 280 -11.17 -12.01 10.76
C VAL A 280 -12.16 -11.22 9.90
N ASP A 281 -13.01 -10.44 10.57
CA ASP A 281 -13.91 -9.51 9.90
C ASP A 281 -13.14 -8.26 9.46
N ALA A 282 -12.91 -8.16 8.16
CA ALA A 282 -12.31 -7.01 7.50
C ALA A 282 -13.36 -6.17 6.75
N ALA A 283 -14.62 -6.17 7.19
CA ALA A 283 -15.69 -5.42 6.54
C ALA A 283 -15.36 -3.92 6.41
N PRO A 284 -15.49 -3.33 5.21
CA PRO A 284 -15.30 -1.89 5.02
C PRO A 284 -16.31 -1.08 5.84
N LYS A 285 -15.87 0.01 6.48
CA LYS A 285 -16.77 0.89 7.27
C LYS A 285 -17.67 1.75 6.39
N SER A 286 -17.31 1.99 5.13
CA SER A 286 -18.11 2.75 4.17
C SER A 286 -17.75 2.38 2.72
N GLN A 287 -18.48 2.94 1.75
CA GLN A 287 -18.16 2.76 0.32
C GLN A 287 -16.85 3.46 -0.08
N ASP A 288 -16.39 4.43 0.70
CA ASP A 288 -15.14 5.16 0.47
C ASP A 288 -13.94 4.55 1.22
N ASP A 289 -14.19 3.51 2.02
CA ASP A 289 -13.18 2.81 2.82
C ASP A 289 -12.31 1.90 1.93
N ARG A 290 -11.40 2.51 1.16
CA ARG A 290 -10.50 1.80 0.25
C ARG A 290 -9.57 0.82 0.96
N LEU A 291 -9.15 1.15 2.19
CA LEU A 291 -8.24 0.30 2.96
C LEU A 291 -9.00 -0.94 3.48
N GLY A 292 -10.20 -0.76 4.03
CA GLY A 292 -11.07 -1.87 4.43
C GLY A 292 -11.46 -2.77 3.25
N GLN A 293 -11.78 -2.18 2.09
CA GLN A 293 -12.05 -2.95 0.86
C GLN A 293 -10.85 -3.79 0.42
N ALA A 294 -9.64 -3.23 0.49
CA ALA A 294 -8.41 -3.95 0.13
C ALA A 294 -8.13 -5.11 1.11
N PHE A 295 -8.28 -4.89 2.42
CA PHE A 295 -8.13 -5.95 3.42
C PHE A 295 -9.19 -7.05 3.24
N SER A 296 -10.45 -6.68 3.02
CA SER A 296 -11.54 -7.63 2.74
C SER A 296 -11.22 -8.51 1.52
N ALA A 297 -10.84 -7.90 0.40
CA ALA A 297 -10.46 -8.62 -0.81
C ALA A 297 -9.24 -9.52 -0.59
N MET A 298 -8.27 -9.07 0.22
CA MET A 298 -7.09 -9.86 0.58
C MET A 298 -7.47 -11.10 1.39
N VAL A 299 -8.33 -10.96 2.40
CA VAL A 299 -8.85 -12.09 3.20
C VAL A 299 -9.57 -13.09 2.31
N THR A 300 -10.46 -12.63 1.43
CA THR A 300 -11.16 -13.51 0.47
C THR A 300 -10.17 -14.26 -0.44
N THR A 301 -9.22 -13.54 -1.05
CA THR A 301 -8.24 -14.13 -1.97
C THR A 301 -7.33 -15.15 -1.26
N LEU A 302 -6.92 -14.86 -0.02
CA LEU A 302 -6.14 -15.79 0.81
C LEU A 302 -6.96 -17.03 1.18
N ASN A 303 -8.22 -16.86 1.58
CA ASN A 303 -9.13 -17.99 1.86
C ASN A 303 -9.30 -18.89 0.64
N ASP A 304 -9.55 -18.31 -0.54
CA ASP A 304 -9.66 -19.05 -1.80
C ASP A 304 -8.36 -19.79 -2.14
N SER A 305 -7.20 -19.13 -1.96
CA SER A 305 -5.89 -19.74 -2.18
C SER A 305 -5.64 -20.93 -1.24
N ILE A 306 -5.96 -20.80 0.05
CA ILE A 306 -5.87 -21.89 1.03
C ILE A 306 -6.83 -23.03 0.66
N GLY A 307 -8.04 -22.71 0.22
CA GLY A 307 -9.01 -23.69 -0.29
C GLY A 307 -8.47 -24.46 -1.50
N GLN A 308 -7.86 -23.76 -2.46
CA GLN A 308 -7.24 -24.38 -3.64
C GLN A 308 -6.06 -25.29 -3.26
N VAL A 309 -5.21 -24.86 -2.33
CA VAL A 309 -4.10 -25.69 -1.83
C VAL A 309 -4.61 -26.94 -1.10
N ARG A 310 -5.67 -26.84 -0.29
CA ARG A 310 -6.33 -28.00 0.34
C ARG A 310 -6.85 -28.99 -0.71
N SER A 311 -7.50 -28.48 -1.76
CA SER A 311 -7.99 -29.29 -2.88
C SER A 311 -6.83 -30.00 -3.62
N SER A 312 -5.75 -29.26 -3.92
CA SER A 312 -4.54 -29.83 -4.54
C SER A 312 -3.90 -30.92 -3.66
N ALA A 313 -3.83 -30.71 -2.34
CA ALA A 313 -3.33 -31.74 -1.42
C ALA A 313 -4.22 -33.00 -1.44
N GLY A 314 -5.55 -32.84 -1.52
CA GLY A 314 -6.49 -33.94 -1.71
C GLY A 314 -6.27 -34.69 -3.02
N ALA A 315 -6.11 -33.98 -4.13
CA ALA A 315 -5.83 -34.57 -5.44
C ALA A 315 -4.50 -35.34 -5.46
N LEU A 316 -3.46 -34.81 -4.81
CA LEU A 316 -2.14 -35.44 -4.71
C LEU A 316 -2.19 -36.75 -3.90
N ASP A 317 -2.99 -36.79 -2.83
CA ASP A 317 -3.23 -37.98 -2.02
C ASP A 317 -3.97 -39.07 -2.82
N THR A 318 -4.99 -38.70 -3.59
CA THR A 318 -5.68 -39.62 -4.51
C THR A 318 -4.72 -40.17 -5.57
N ALA A 319 -3.96 -39.30 -6.23
CA ALA A 319 -2.98 -39.71 -7.24
C ALA A 319 -1.91 -40.64 -6.66
N SER A 320 -1.44 -40.38 -5.43
CA SER A 320 -0.50 -41.25 -4.70
C SER A 320 -1.06 -42.66 -4.49
N ARG A 321 -2.33 -42.77 -4.08
CA ARG A 321 -3.01 -44.07 -3.92
C ARG A 321 -3.18 -44.81 -5.25
N GLU A 322 -3.58 -44.10 -6.30
CA GLU A 322 -3.73 -44.70 -7.64
C GLU A 322 -2.39 -45.20 -8.19
N LEU A 323 -1.33 -44.39 -8.13
CA LEU A 323 0.01 -44.81 -8.55
C LEU A 323 0.54 -45.99 -7.73
N SER A 324 0.21 -46.07 -6.43
CA SER A 324 0.54 -47.24 -5.61
C SER A 324 -0.12 -48.50 -6.16
N GLY A 325 -1.41 -48.43 -6.48
CA GLY A 325 -2.15 -49.55 -7.06
C GLY A 325 -1.61 -49.97 -8.43
N VAL A 326 -1.29 -49.01 -9.30
CA VAL A 326 -0.66 -49.27 -10.60
C VAL A 326 0.71 -49.94 -10.41
N SER A 327 1.52 -49.46 -9.46
CA SER A 327 2.84 -50.04 -9.18
C SER A 327 2.76 -51.50 -8.75
N ASP A 328 1.78 -51.85 -7.92
CA ASP A 328 1.56 -53.22 -7.46
C ASP A 328 1.06 -54.13 -8.61
N GLY A 329 0.18 -53.60 -9.46
CA GLY A 329 -0.27 -54.28 -10.68
C GLY A 329 0.89 -54.57 -11.65
N VAL A 330 1.77 -53.59 -11.88
CA VAL A 330 2.98 -53.76 -12.71
C VAL A 330 3.91 -54.81 -12.11
N ARG A 331 4.09 -54.82 -10.78
CA ARG A 331 4.93 -55.82 -10.11
C ARG A 331 4.39 -57.25 -10.27
N THR A 332 3.07 -57.41 -10.19
CA THR A 332 2.42 -58.71 -10.40
C THR A 332 2.58 -59.18 -11.84
N ALA A 333 2.28 -58.31 -12.82
CA ALA A 333 2.44 -58.62 -14.24
C ALA A 333 3.90 -58.94 -14.62
N ALA A 334 4.86 -58.19 -14.05
CA ALA A 334 6.28 -58.48 -14.17
C ALA A 334 6.63 -59.88 -13.67
N GLY A 335 6.13 -60.27 -12.49
CA GLY A 335 6.31 -61.62 -11.95
C GLY A 335 5.80 -62.72 -12.87
N GLU A 336 4.63 -62.53 -13.50
CA GLU A 336 4.08 -63.47 -14.47
C GLU A 336 4.95 -63.60 -15.74
N VAL A 337 5.46 -62.48 -16.26
CA VAL A 337 6.36 -62.48 -17.43
C VAL A 337 7.64 -63.25 -17.13
N VAL A 338 8.23 -63.07 -15.94
CA VAL A 338 9.42 -63.84 -15.52
C VAL A 338 9.09 -65.33 -15.43
N GLY A 339 7.97 -65.70 -14.81
CA GLY A 339 7.55 -67.10 -14.74
C GLY A 339 7.32 -67.72 -16.11
N ASN A 340 6.74 -66.97 -17.06
CA ASN A 340 6.57 -67.40 -18.45
C ASN A 340 7.90 -67.57 -19.18
N ALA A 341 8.81 -66.61 -19.05
CA ALA A 341 10.13 -66.67 -19.66
C ALA A 341 10.95 -67.86 -19.14
N GLN A 342 10.89 -68.14 -17.83
CA GLN A 342 11.52 -69.32 -17.23
C GLN A 342 10.96 -70.63 -17.80
N ARG A 343 9.63 -70.72 -17.94
CA ARG A 343 8.99 -71.88 -18.59
C ARG A 343 9.42 -72.02 -20.05
N GLN A 344 9.52 -70.93 -20.81
CA GLN A 344 10.03 -70.96 -22.19
C GLN A 344 11.46 -71.49 -22.26
N VAL A 345 12.35 -71.03 -21.37
CA VAL A 345 13.74 -71.54 -21.34
C VAL A 345 13.78 -73.05 -21.09
N GLY A 346 12.96 -73.55 -20.16
CA GLY A 346 12.86 -75.00 -19.91
C GLY A 346 12.35 -75.78 -21.12
N LEU A 347 11.32 -75.28 -21.80
CA LEU A 347 10.77 -75.89 -23.02
C LEU A 347 11.77 -75.86 -24.18
N VAL A 348 12.54 -74.77 -24.32
CA VAL A 348 13.60 -74.64 -25.34
C VAL A 348 14.69 -75.69 -25.11
N ASP A 349 15.13 -75.86 -23.87
CA ASP A 349 16.15 -76.86 -23.50
C ASP A 349 15.66 -78.30 -23.76
N GLU A 350 14.39 -78.61 -23.43
CA GLU A 350 13.77 -79.90 -23.76
C GLU A 350 13.67 -80.13 -25.28
N ALA A 351 13.18 -79.13 -26.02
CA ALA A 351 13.06 -79.20 -27.46
C ALA A 351 14.44 -79.31 -28.16
N GLN A 352 15.49 -78.68 -27.62
CA GLN A 352 16.85 -78.83 -28.12
C GLN A 352 17.38 -80.26 -27.93
N ARG A 353 17.11 -80.90 -26.77
CA ARG A 353 17.46 -82.31 -26.57
C ARG A 353 16.74 -83.21 -27.56
N ALA A 354 15.44 -83.01 -27.76
CA ALA A 354 14.64 -83.76 -28.72
C ALA A 354 15.13 -83.57 -30.17
N ALA A 355 15.53 -82.35 -30.54
CA ALA A 355 16.12 -82.05 -31.84
C ALA A 355 17.46 -82.79 -32.03
N ARG A 356 18.35 -82.78 -31.03
CA ARG A 356 19.62 -83.53 -31.08
C ARG A 356 19.41 -85.04 -31.21
N GLN A 357 18.44 -85.59 -30.48
CA GLN A 357 18.07 -87.00 -30.59
C GLN A 357 17.54 -87.32 -31.99
N THR A 358 16.69 -86.47 -32.55
CA THR A 358 16.20 -86.61 -33.93
C THR A 358 17.33 -86.59 -34.94
N SER A 359 18.29 -85.67 -34.80
CA SER A 359 19.49 -85.66 -35.66
C SER A 359 20.28 -86.97 -35.59
N GLY A 360 20.49 -87.52 -34.40
CA GLY A 360 21.15 -88.82 -34.25
C GLY A 360 20.39 -89.97 -34.94
N LEU A 361 19.06 -89.99 -34.82
CA LEU A 361 18.22 -90.99 -35.50
C LEU A 361 18.24 -90.82 -37.03
N VAL A 362 18.34 -89.58 -37.53
CA VAL A 362 18.49 -89.31 -38.97
C VAL A 362 19.84 -89.82 -39.48
N ASP A 363 20.93 -89.58 -38.76
CA ASP A 363 22.26 -90.06 -39.13
C ASP A 363 22.30 -91.60 -39.17
N GLU A 364 21.70 -92.26 -38.18
CA GLU A 364 21.55 -93.73 -38.15
C GLU A 364 20.67 -94.24 -39.31
N GLY A 365 19.57 -93.53 -39.61
CA GLY A 365 18.67 -93.83 -40.72
C GLY A 365 19.36 -93.72 -42.08
N ILE A 366 20.17 -92.68 -42.31
CA ILE A 366 20.99 -92.53 -43.52
C ILE A 366 21.98 -93.70 -43.64
N GLY A 367 22.64 -94.08 -42.54
CA GLY A 367 23.54 -95.24 -42.51
C GLY A 367 22.82 -96.54 -42.91
N THR A 368 21.62 -96.76 -42.37
CA THR A 368 20.80 -97.94 -42.67
C THR A 368 20.35 -97.98 -44.13
N VAL A 369 19.93 -96.84 -44.68
CA VAL A 369 19.56 -96.67 -46.10
C VAL A 369 20.75 -96.97 -47.01
N GLN A 370 21.95 -96.49 -46.65
CA GLN A 370 23.18 -96.76 -47.40
C GLN A 370 23.51 -98.26 -47.40
N GLN A 371 23.41 -98.91 -46.24
CA GLN A 371 23.63 -100.35 -46.12
C GLN A 371 22.61 -101.17 -46.93
N LEU A 372 21.34 -100.76 -46.93
CA LEU A 372 20.30 -101.40 -47.73
C LEU A 372 20.58 -101.27 -49.24
N ALA A 373 21.04 -100.09 -49.69
CA ALA A 373 21.44 -99.88 -51.07
C ALA A 373 22.62 -100.79 -51.47
N ASP A 374 23.59 -100.98 -50.59
CA ASP A 374 24.73 -101.89 -50.83
C ASP A 374 24.28 -103.36 -50.93
N VAL A 375 23.36 -103.80 -50.07
CA VAL A 375 22.78 -105.15 -50.12
C VAL A 375 21.99 -105.37 -51.42
N MET A 376 21.23 -104.37 -51.88
CA MET A 376 20.50 -104.47 -53.15
C MET A 376 21.44 -104.54 -54.36
N ARG A 377 22.53 -103.77 -54.37
CA ARG A 377 23.56 -103.88 -55.44
C ARG A 377 24.24 -105.25 -55.45
N ASP A 378 24.50 -105.83 -54.28
CA ASP A 378 25.03 -107.20 -54.18
C ASP A 378 24.01 -108.25 -54.67
N LEU A 379 22.72 -108.07 -54.38
CA LEU A 379 21.65 -108.93 -54.89
C LEU A 379 21.51 -108.84 -56.41
N ASP A 380 21.58 -107.64 -56.98
CA ASP A 380 21.57 -107.42 -58.44
C ASP A 380 22.75 -108.13 -59.12
N GLY A 381 23.96 -107.96 -58.56
CA GLY A 381 25.16 -108.64 -59.04
C GLY A 381 25.09 -110.18 -58.96
N LYS A 382 24.52 -110.72 -57.87
CA LYS A 382 24.29 -112.17 -57.73
C LYS A 382 23.23 -112.67 -58.71
N SER A 383 22.15 -111.92 -58.90
CA SER A 383 21.05 -112.25 -59.82
C SER A 383 21.53 -112.26 -61.27
N ALA A 384 22.34 -111.28 -61.69
CA ALA A 384 22.97 -111.26 -63.01
C ALA A 384 23.80 -112.53 -63.26
N ARG A 385 24.60 -112.93 -62.25
CA ARG A 385 25.42 -114.15 -62.31
C ARG A 385 24.58 -115.42 -62.41
N ILE A 386 23.41 -115.47 -61.75
CA ILE A 386 22.45 -116.57 -61.92
C ILE A 386 21.86 -116.54 -63.33
N GLY A 387 21.54 -115.35 -63.87
CA GLY A 387 21.11 -115.16 -65.25
C GLY A 387 22.09 -115.78 -66.25
N ASP A 388 23.39 -115.50 -66.14
CA ASP A 388 24.44 -116.07 -67.00
C ASP A 388 24.48 -117.62 -66.93
N ILE A 389 24.29 -118.17 -65.72
CA ILE A 389 24.25 -119.62 -65.48
C ILE A 389 23.01 -120.22 -66.15
N VAL A 390 21.85 -119.58 -66.00
CA VAL A 390 20.58 -120.03 -66.57
C VAL A 390 20.61 -119.97 -68.09
N GLU A 391 21.18 -118.92 -68.69
CA GLU A 391 21.42 -118.83 -70.13
C GLU A 391 22.33 -119.98 -70.62
N THR A 392 23.38 -120.28 -69.86
CA THR A 392 24.25 -121.42 -70.13
C THR A 392 23.50 -122.75 -70.06
N ILE A 393 22.63 -122.95 -69.06
CA ILE A 393 21.79 -124.15 -68.94
C ILE A 393 20.82 -124.23 -70.11
N ALA A 394 20.15 -123.14 -70.50
CA ALA A 394 19.24 -123.09 -71.64
C ALA A 394 19.97 -123.45 -72.94
N ARG A 395 21.21 -122.95 -73.13
CA ARG A 395 22.07 -123.31 -74.26
C ARG A 395 22.47 -124.78 -74.26
N ILE A 396 22.84 -125.34 -73.10
CA ILE A 396 23.16 -126.77 -72.95
C ILE A 396 21.91 -127.61 -73.23
N ALA A 397 20.74 -127.24 -72.71
CA ALA A 397 19.47 -127.91 -72.97
C ALA A 397 19.12 -127.86 -74.47
N GLY A 398 19.30 -126.70 -75.13
CA GLY A 398 19.12 -126.57 -76.59
C GLY A 398 20.08 -127.45 -77.39
N GLN A 399 21.36 -127.51 -77.01
CA GLN A 399 22.34 -128.42 -77.62
C GLN A 399 21.99 -129.90 -77.37
N THR A 400 21.52 -130.24 -76.17
CA THR A 400 21.12 -131.60 -75.79
C THR A 400 19.87 -132.03 -76.55
N ASN A 401 18.91 -131.11 -76.75
CA ASN A 401 17.73 -131.34 -77.57
C ASN A 401 18.10 -131.64 -79.04
N LEU A 402 19.06 -130.90 -79.60
CA LEU A 402 19.60 -131.15 -80.95
C LEU A 402 20.37 -132.48 -81.05
N LEU A 403 21.17 -132.83 -80.04
CA LEU A 403 21.87 -134.11 -79.97
C LEU A 403 20.89 -135.28 -79.85
N ALA A 404 19.84 -135.13 -79.04
CA ALA A 404 18.78 -136.12 -78.87
C ALA A 404 17.94 -136.28 -80.13
N LEU A 405 17.68 -135.20 -80.87
CA LEU A 405 17.04 -135.24 -82.18
C LEU A 405 17.90 -136.01 -83.20
N ASN A 406 19.20 -135.70 -83.27
CA ASN A 406 20.13 -136.43 -84.13
C ASN A 406 20.22 -137.92 -83.77
N ALA A 407 20.26 -138.24 -82.47
CA ALA A 407 20.25 -139.62 -81.99
C ALA A 407 18.91 -140.34 -82.29
N SER A 408 17.77 -139.65 -82.19
CA SER A 408 16.46 -140.18 -82.55
C SER A 408 16.35 -140.49 -84.04
N ILE A 409 16.92 -139.62 -84.90
CA ILE A 409 17.01 -139.83 -86.35
C ILE A 409 17.87 -141.06 -86.67
N GLU A 410 19.05 -141.18 -86.05
CA GLU A 410 19.96 -142.30 -86.31
C GLU A 410 19.41 -143.63 -85.76
N ALA A 411 18.70 -143.59 -84.63
CA ALA A 411 17.97 -144.75 -84.09
C ALA A 411 16.81 -145.20 -85.00
N ALA A 412 16.09 -144.27 -85.63
CA ALA A 412 15.09 -144.59 -86.65
C ALA A 412 15.74 -145.19 -87.93
N ARG A 413 16.97 -144.78 -88.25
CA ARG A 413 17.77 -145.26 -89.38
C ARG A 413 18.27 -146.70 -89.20
N ALA A 414 18.54 -147.11 -87.95
CA ALA A 414 19.01 -148.44 -87.58
C ALA A 414 17.90 -149.53 -87.52
N GLY A 415 16.64 -149.17 -87.80
CA GLY A 415 15.52 -150.12 -87.87
C GLY A 415 15.29 -150.89 -86.54
N VAL A 416 15.08 -152.21 -86.61
CA VAL A 416 14.69 -153.04 -85.44
C VAL A 416 15.76 -153.03 -84.33
N HIS A 417 17.05 -152.89 -84.68
CA HIS A 417 18.17 -152.84 -83.73
C HIS A 417 18.30 -151.49 -82.99
N GLY A 418 17.66 -150.42 -83.50
CA GLY A 418 17.69 -149.08 -82.90
C GLY A 418 16.54 -148.80 -81.92
N SER A 419 15.58 -149.72 -81.78
CA SER A 419 14.33 -149.50 -81.02
C SER A 419 14.53 -149.09 -79.56
N GLY A 420 15.46 -149.72 -78.83
CA GLY A 420 15.80 -149.32 -77.45
C GLY A 420 16.51 -147.96 -77.36
N PHE A 421 17.35 -147.63 -78.36
CA PHE A 421 18.03 -146.34 -78.45
C PHE A 421 17.08 -145.18 -78.80
N ALA A 422 16.06 -145.43 -79.63
CA ALA A 422 15.06 -144.43 -79.98
C ALA A 422 14.24 -143.99 -78.76
N VAL A 423 13.92 -144.91 -77.85
CA VAL A 423 13.22 -144.60 -76.59
C VAL A 423 14.10 -143.71 -75.70
N VAL A 424 15.38 -144.07 -75.53
CA VAL A 424 16.32 -143.26 -74.74
C VAL A 424 16.52 -141.88 -75.35
N ALA A 425 16.66 -141.77 -76.68
CA ALA A 425 16.81 -140.49 -77.36
C ALA A 425 15.56 -139.61 -77.26
N GLY A 426 14.36 -140.21 -77.34
CA GLY A 426 13.10 -139.51 -77.09
C GLY A 426 12.96 -139.01 -75.65
N GLU A 427 13.40 -139.80 -74.67
CA GLU A 427 13.40 -139.41 -73.25
C GLU A 427 14.40 -138.27 -72.99
N VAL A 428 15.62 -138.35 -73.55
CA VAL A 428 16.62 -137.26 -73.45
C VAL A 428 16.12 -135.98 -74.13
N ARG A 429 15.38 -136.09 -75.24
CA ARG A 429 14.76 -134.92 -75.91
C ARG A 429 13.72 -134.27 -75.00
N THR A 430 12.84 -135.06 -74.40
CA THR A 430 11.83 -134.57 -73.46
C THR A 430 12.48 -133.92 -72.23
N LEU A 431 13.50 -134.54 -71.63
CA LEU A 431 14.26 -133.95 -70.52
C LEU A 431 14.94 -132.64 -70.91
N ALA A 432 15.47 -132.53 -72.14
CA ALA A 432 16.09 -131.31 -72.65
C ALA A 432 15.05 -130.19 -72.87
N GLU A 433 13.86 -130.51 -73.39
CA GLU A 433 12.74 -129.57 -73.53
C GLU A 433 12.22 -129.10 -72.17
N GLU A 434 12.08 -130.02 -71.20
CA GLU A 434 11.71 -129.68 -69.81
C GLU A 434 12.79 -128.84 -69.12
N SER A 435 14.07 -129.16 -69.32
CA SER A 435 15.19 -128.37 -68.80
C SER A 435 15.23 -126.96 -69.40
N SER A 436 14.93 -126.82 -70.69
CA SER A 436 14.84 -125.51 -71.35
C SER A 436 13.66 -124.70 -70.82
N LYS A 437 12.50 -125.31 -70.61
CA LYS A 437 11.34 -124.65 -70.00
C LYS A 437 11.62 -124.22 -68.56
N ALA A 438 12.24 -125.09 -67.76
CA ALA A 438 12.64 -124.77 -66.39
C ALA A 438 13.67 -123.63 -66.36
N ALA A 439 14.67 -123.65 -67.24
CA ALA A 439 15.63 -122.57 -67.38
C ALA A 439 14.95 -121.25 -67.76
N GLN A 440 13.99 -121.26 -68.70
CA GLN A 440 13.23 -120.06 -69.04
C GLN A 440 12.43 -119.53 -67.84
N SER A 441 11.75 -120.39 -67.08
CA SER A 441 11.04 -119.95 -65.88
C SER A 441 11.97 -119.36 -64.82
N ILE A 442 13.19 -119.89 -64.66
CA ILE A 442 14.19 -119.29 -63.76
C ILE A 442 14.66 -117.94 -64.32
N ALA A 443 14.87 -117.82 -65.63
CA ALA A 443 15.27 -116.56 -66.26
C ALA A 443 14.21 -115.47 -66.03
N ASP A 444 12.93 -115.81 -66.16
CA ASP A 444 11.82 -114.88 -65.90
C ASP A 444 11.84 -114.42 -64.44
N VAL A 445 12.02 -115.33 -63.47
CA VAL A 445 12.14 -115.01 -62.04
C VAL A 445 13.37 -114.15 -61.75
N VAL A 446 14.52 -114.44 -62.36
CA VAL A 446 15.75 -113.64 -62.21
C VAL A 446 15.53 -112.22 -62.75
N SER A 447 14.88 -112.08 -63.91
CA SER A 447 14.55 -110.78 -64.49
C SER A 447 13.61 -109.99 -63.58
N GLU A 448 12.62 -110.65 -62.97
CA GLU A 448 11.71 -110.02 -61.99
C GLU A 448 12.46 -109.57 -60.72
N ILE A 449 13.40 -110.37 -60.23
CA ILE A 449 14.26 -110.00 -59.09
C ILE A 449 15.14 -108.79 -59.42
N GLN A 450 15.76 -108.76 -60.61
CA GLN A 450 16.59 -107.64 -61.06
C GLN A 450 15.77 -106.36 -61.19
N GLN A 451 14.59 -106.44 -61.81
CA GLN A 451 13.69 -105.30 -61.91
C GLN A 451 13.27 -104.79 -60.53
N THR A 452 12.82 -105.68 -59.65
CA THR A 452 12.39 -105.32 -58.29
C THR A 452 13.55 -104.73 -57.46
N SER A 453 14.77 -105.26 -57.63
CA SER A 453 15.97 -104.74 -56.96
C SER A 453 16.34 -103.35 -57.45
N ALA A 454 16.28 -103.10 -58.77
CA ALA A 454 16.51 -101.78 -59.35
C ALA A 454 15.48 -100.75 -58.87
N GLU A 455 14.20 -101.11 -58.85
CA GLU A 455 13.13 -100.29 -58.28
C GLU A 455 13.37 -100.02 -56.78
N ALA A 456 13.79 -101.02 -56.00
CA ALA A 456 14.12 -100.85 -54.59
C ALA A 456 15.29 -99.89 -54.37
N VAL A 457 16.37 -99.97 -55.17
CA VAL A 457 17.50 -99.02 -55.12
C VAL A 457 17.02 -97.60 -55.42
N GLN A 458 16.18 -97.41 -56.44
CA GLN A 458 15.64 -96.10 -56.78
C GLN A 458 14.78 -95.52 -55.62
N VAL A 459 13.93 -96.34 -55.00
CA VAL A 459 13.12 -95.91 -53.85
C VAL A 459 14.00 -95.54 -52.65
N VAL A 460 15.03 -96.32 -52.38
CA VAL A 460 15.98 -96.07 -51.29
C VAL A 460 16.77 -94.78 -51.53
N ASP A 461 17.27 -94.57 -52.74
CA ASP A 461 18.10 -93.40 -53.07
C ASP A 461 17.28 -92.11 -53.19
N GLN A 462 16.16 -92.12 -53.90
CA GLN A 462 15.35 -90.90 -54.09
C GLN A 462 14.45 -90.59 -52.90
N HIS A 463 13.76 -91.59 -52.34
CA HIS A 463 12.73 -91.33 -51.34
C HIS A 463 13.25 -91.44 -49.92
N ALA A 464 13.98 -92.50 -49.57
CA ALA A 464 14.45 -92.67 -48.20
C ALA A 464 15.54 -91.63 -47.86
N ARG A 465 16.57 -91.51 -48.70
CA ARG A 465 17.64 -90.51 -48.50
C ARG A 465 17.10 -89.08 -48.52
N GLY A 466 16.28 -88.74 -49.53
CA GLY A 466 15.67 -87.41 -49.63
C GLY A 466 14.73 -87.08 -48.47
N ALA A 467 14.04 -88.08 -47.87
CA ALA A 467 13.25 -87.86 -46.66
C ALA A 467 14.14 -87.54 -45.46
N PHE A 468 15.22 -88.29 -45.25
CA PHE A 468 16.16 -88.04 -44.15
C PHE A 468 16.86 -86.69 -44.28
N GLU A 469 17.30 -86.29 -45.48
CA GLU A 469 17.89 -84.96 -45.73
C GLU A 469 16.91 -83.82 -45.43
N ARG A 470 15.63 -83.96 -45.79
CA ARG A 470 14.59 -82.99 -45.41
C ARG A 470 14.37 -82.93 -43.91
N ILE A 471 14.38 -84.07 -43.22
CA ILE A 471 14.26 -84.11 -41.75
C ILE A 471 15.47 -83.39 -41.14
N ALA A 472 16.70 -83.67 -41.59
CA ALA A 472 17.90 -82.99 -41.10
C ALA A 472 17.85 -81.46 -41.28
N GLY A 473 17.40 -80.99 -42.46
CA GLY A 473 17.19 -79.57 -42.72
C GLY A 473 16.12 -78.96 -41.81
N GLY A 474 15.02 -79.69 -41.60
CA GLY A 474 13.97 -79.31 -40.65
C GLY A 474 14.46 -79.21 -39.21
N THR A 475 15.27 -80.16 -38.74
CA THR A 475 15.86 -80.16 -37.40
C THR A 475 16.84 -79.00 -37.21
N THR A 476 17.63 -78.68 -38.24
CA THR A 476 18.53 -77.51 -38.23
C THR A 476 17.74 -76.21 -38.11
N THR A 477 16.66 -76.07 -38.88
CA THR A 477 15.77 -74.90 -38.83
C THR A 477 15.09 -74.78 -37.47
N LEU A 478 14.62 -75.90 -36.92
CA LEU A 478 14.05 -75.96 -35.57
C LEU A 478 15.06 -75.50 -34.51
N ARG A 479 16.31 -75.93 -34.60
CA ARG A 479 17.36 -75.54 -33.64
C ARG A 479 17.61 -74.03 -33.67
N THR A 480 17.66 -73.41 -34.86
CA THR A 480 17.80 -71.96 -35.00
C THR A 480 16.59 -71.22 -34.41
N ALA A 481 15.37 -71.69 -34.68
CA ALA A 481 14.16 -71.09 -34.11
C ALA A 481 14.14 -71.20 -32.57
N LEU A 482 14.60 -72.32 -32.02
CA LEU A 482 14.73 -72.52 -30.57
C LEU A 482 15.76 -71.59 -29.94
N ASP A 483 16.91 -71.36 -30.60
CA ASP A 483 17.91 -70.38 -30.14
C ASP A 483 17.32 -68.96 -30.11
N GLU A 484 16.52 -68.58 -31.11
CA GLU A 484 15.83 -67.29 -31.16
C GLU A 484 14.79 -67.15 -30.03
N VAL A 485 13.97 -68.18 -29.78
CA VAL A 485 13.02 -68.20 -28.64
C VAL A 485 13.74 -68.09 -27.30
N GLY A 486 14.87 -68.78 -27.14
CA GLY A 486 15.70 -68.67 -25.94
C GLY A 486 16.24 -67.25 -25.73
N SER A 487 16.73 -66.62 -26.79
CA SER A 487 17.20 -65.22 -26.73
C SER A 487 16.06 -64.25 -26.39
N PHE A 488 14.86 -64.46 -26.93
CA PHE A 488 13.67 -63.67 -26.66
C PHE A 488 13.22 -63.80 -25.20
N ALA A 489 13.23 -65.02 -24.65
CA ALA A 489 12.96 -65.24 -23.23
C ALA A 489 13.98 -64.51 -22.33
N GLY A 490 15.27 -64.53 -22.70
CA GLY A 490 16.32 -63.76 -22.04
C GLY A 490 16.07 -62.25 -22.07
N ALA A 491 15.71 -61.71 -23.24
CA ALA A 491 15.38 -60.29 -23.41
C ALA A 491 14.16 -59.88 -22.58
N ASN A 492 13.13 -60.74 -22.46
CA ASN A 492 11.97 -60.51 -21.62
C ASN A 492 12.35 -60.40 -20.14
N MET A 493 13.18 -61.31 -19.63
CA MET A 493 13.67 -61.24 -18.24
C MET A 493 14.42 -59.92 -17.96
N ALA A 494 15.34 -59.53 -18.85
CA ALA A 494 16.07 -58.26 -18.72
C ALA A 494 15.15 -57.02 -18.85
N SER A 495 14.08 -57.11 -19.64
CA SER A 495 13.05 -56.06 -19.70
C SER A 495 12.28 -55.96 -18.38
N THR A 496 11.95 -57.10 -17.77
CA THR A 496 11.25 -57.14 -16.49
C THR A 496 12.11 -56.63 -15.34
N GLU A 497 13.42 -56.88 -15.32
CA GLU A 497 14.34 -56.27 -14.34
C GLU A 497 14.32 -54.74 -14.41
N ARG A 498 14.32 -54.18 -15.64
CA ARG A 498 14.17 -52.74 -15.85
C ARG A 498 12.81 -52.22 -15.38
N MET A 499 11.73 -52.99 -15.61
CA MET A 499 10.40 -52.66 -15.08
C MET A 499 10.41 -52.63 -13.55
N ALA A 500 11.02 -53.61 -12.88
CA ALA A 500 11.11 -53.64 -11.42
C ALA A 500 11.84 -52.39 -10.88
N ALA A 501 12.98 -52.02 -11.46
CA ALA A 501 13.69 -50.81 -11.08
C ALA A 501 12.86 -49.54 -11.29
N ALA A 502 12.11 -49.46 -12.40
CA ALA A 502 11.19 -48.34 -12.66
C ALA A 502 10.05 -48.30 -11.63
N THR A 503 9.47 -49.45 -11.27
CA THR A 503 8.43 -49.56 -10.26
C THR A 503 8.93 -49.13 -8.88
N ASP A 504 10.17 -49.42 -8.51
CA ASP A 504 10.78 -48.96 -7.26
C ASP A 504 10.95 -47.43 -7.25
N ALA A 505 11.36 -46.84 -8.37
CA ALA A 505 11.44 -45.37 -8.53
C ALA A 505 10.06 -44.71 -8.44
N VAL A 506 9.03 -45.32 -9.03
CA VAL A 506 7.63 -44.86 -8.89
C VAL A 506 7.18 -44.96 -7.44
N THR A 507 7.49 -46.06 -6.74
CA THR A 507 7.15 -46.24 -5.31
C THR A 507 7.80 -45.16 -4.44
N ALA A 508 9.05 -44.77 -4.73
CA ALA A 508 9.70 -43.65 -4.05
C ALA A 508 8.98 -42.31 -4.33
N SER A 509 8.59 -42.08 -5.58
CA SER A 509 7.84 -40.88 -5.99
C SER A 509 6.47 -40.79 -5.29
N VAL A 510 5.77 -41.90 -5.16
CA VAL A 510 4.52 -42.02 -4.40
C VAL A 510 4.71 -41.59 -2.94
N ARG A 511 5.77 -42.07 -2.26
CA ARG A 511 6.07 -41.65 -0.88
C ARG A 511 6.31 -40.15 -0.78
N GLN A 512 7.01 -39.57 -1.76
CA GLN A 512 7.25 -38.13 -1.83
C GLN A 512 5.95 -37.34 -2.06
N LEU A 513 5.06 -37.80 -2.95
CA LEU A 513 3.77 -37.18 -3.18
C LEU A 513 2.91 -37.21 -1.92
N SER A 514 2.85 -38.35 -1.22
CA SER A 514 2.14 -38.47 0.06
C SER A 514 2.68 -37.49 1.10
N ALA A 515 4.01 -37.44 1.27
CA ALA A 515 4.64 -36.50 2.21
C ALA A 515 4.40 -35.03 1.83
N THR A 516 4.32 -34.72 0.54
CA THR A 516 4.00 -33.37 0.04
C THR A 516 2.55 -33.03 0.33
N ALA A 517 1.61 -33.95 0.08
CA ALA A 517 0.20 -33.77 0.41
C ALA A 517 0.00 -33.49 1.91
N ASP A 518 0.69 -34.23 2.77
CA ASP A 518 0.62 -34.06 4.22
C ASP A 518 1.21 -32.72 4.67
N ARG A 519 2.34 -32.30 4.10
CA ARG A 519 2.89 -30.95 4.35
C ARG A 519 1.94 -29.84 3.93
N LEU A 520 1.28 -29.97 2.78
CA LEU A 520 0.31 -28.97 2.33
C LEU A 520 -0.90 -28.91 3.27
N ARG A 521 -1.37 -30.06 3.77
CA ARG A 521 -2.42 -30.12 4.80
C ARG A 521 -1.97 -29.48 6.12
N GLU A 522 -0.73 -29.71 6.54
CA GLU A 522 -0.18 -29.08 7.75
C GLU A 522 -0.12 -27.56 7.61
N ILE A 523 0.43 -27.07 6.49
CA ILE A 523 0.53 -25.63 6.21
C ILE A 523 -0.86 -24.99 6.19
N THR A 524 -1.80 -25.57 5.42
CA THR A 524 -3.17 -25.06 5.33
C THR A 524 -3.99 -25.26 6.61
N GLY A 525 -3.59 -26.20 7.47
CA GLY A 525 -4.20 -26.44 8.78
C GLY A 525 -3.84 -25.38 9.82
N ARG A 526 -2.74 -24.65 9.63
CA ARG A 526 -2.38 -23.47 10.46
C ARG A 526 -3.30 -22.28 10.19
N PHE A 527 -3.96 -22.25 9.03
CA PHE A 527 -4.89 -21.18 8.68
C PHE A 527 -6.30 -21.51 9.16
N ARG A 528 -6.82 -20.63 10.02
CA ARG A 528 -8.23 -20.63 10.42
C ARG A 528 -8.99 -19.83 9.38
N THR A 529 -9.64 -20.54 8.49
CA THR A 529 -10.46 -20.01 7.38
C THR A 529 -11.91 -19.86 7.80
#